data_AF-A0A4Q0ZBG6-F1
#
_entry.id   AF-A0A4Q0ZBG6-F1
#
_cell.length_a   1.000
_cell.length_b   1.000
_cell.length_c   1.000
_cell.angle_alpha   90.00
_cell.angle_beta   90.00
_cell.angle_gamma   90.00
#
_symmetry.space_group_name_H-M   'P 1'
#
loop_
_entity.id
_entity.type
_entity.pdbx_description
1 polymer ?
#
loop_
_entity_poly.entity_id
_entity_poly.type
_entity_poly.pdbx_seq_one_letter_code
_entity_poly.pdbx_strand_id
1 'polypeptide(L)'
;MRLYKQLNPNIVKHVCKDLNITYKILAKEIGYKPDTINKAASLGKVSEQLNKAINMYLENLRLKEFLKDFDVMKSTLKKILD
;
A
#
# COMPACT_ATOMS: atom_id res chain seq x y z
N MET A 1 -12.29 -20.90 -4.41
CA MET A 1 -12.71 -19.67 -3.70
C MET A 1 -12.88 -19.80 -2.18
N ARG A 2 -13.18 -20.99 -1.62
CA ARG A 2 -13.33 -21.18 -0.15
C ARG A 2 -12.02 -21.14 0.66
N LEU A 3 -10.88 -21.44 0.05
CA LEU A 3 -9.56 -21.42 0.73
C LEU A 3 -9.09 -19.99 1.11
N TYR A 4 -9.48 -18.97 0.33
CA TYR A 4 -9.10 -17.57 0.58
C TYR A 4 -9.75 -16.96 1.83
N LYS A 5 -10.89 -17.50 2.28
CA LYS A 5 -11.58 -17.03 3.50
C LYS A 5 -10.93 -17.51 4.81
N GLN A 6 -10.18 -18.61 4.78
CA GLN A 6 -9.55 -19.18 5.98
C GLN A 6 -8.20 -18.55 6.30
N LEU A 7 -7.54 -17.92 5.33
CA LEU A 7 -6.20 -17.37 5.50
C LEU A 7 -6.16 -15.85 5.59
N ASN A 8 -7.21 -15.13 5.19
CA ASN A 8 -7.24 -13.68 4.94
C ASN A 8 -6.83 -12.83 6.17
N PRO A 9 -5.54 -12.48 6.33
CA PRO A 9 -5.11 -11.58 7.36
C PRO A 9 -5.55 -10.20 6.91
N ASN A 10 -6.10 -9.46 7.85
CA ASN A 10 -6.58 -8.11 7.61
C ASN A 10 -5.60 -7.30 6.73
N ILE A 11 -6.05 -6.80 5.56
CA ILE A 11 -5.21 -6.08 4.60
C ILE A 11 -4.41 -4.93 5.27
N VAL A 12 -4.97 -4.30 6.31
CA VAL A 12 -4.27 -3.28 7.11
C VAL A 12 -3.00 -3.84 7.77
N LYS A 13 -3.09 -5.02 8.39
CA LYS A 13 -1.97 -5.68 9.08
C LYS A 13 -0.87 -6.04 8.09
N HIS A 14 -1.28 -6.57 6.94
CA HIS A 14 -0.36 -6.96 5.88
C HIS A 14 0.38 -5.79 5.28
N VAL A 15 -0.34 -4.76 4.84
CA VAL A 15 0.29 -3.59 4.22
C VAL A 15 1.25 -2.90 5.19
N CYS A 16 0.88 -2.78 6.47
CA CYS A 16 1.78 -2.22 7.47
C CYS A 16 3.04 -3.08 7.69
N LYS A 17 2.90 -4.42 7.65
CA LYS A 17 4.04 -5.33 7.77
C LYS A 17 4.94 -5.28 6.54
N ASP A 18 4.37 -5.40 5.35
CA ASP A 18 5.10 -5.51 4.09
C ASP A 18 5.84 -4.19 3.75
N LEU A 19 5.21 -3.05 4.03
CA LEU A 19 5.83 -1.73 3.84
C LEU A 19 6.67 -1.28 5.05
N ASN A 20 6.70 -2.07 6.13
CA ASN A 20 7.35 -1.71 7.40
C ASN A 20 6.92 -0.32 7.93
N ILE A 21 5.61 -0.05 7.91
CA ILE A 21 5.00 1.20 8.38
C ILE A 21 4.03 0.97 9.53
N THR A 22 3.78 2.00 10.33
CA THR A 22 2.78 1.94 11.40
C THR A 22 1.37 2.19 10.88
N TYR A 23 0.34 1.76 11.64
CA TYR A 23 -1.06 2.09 11.33
C TYR A 23 -1.31 3.60 11.25
N LYS A 24 -0.57 4.41 12.04
CA LYS A 24 -0.65 5.87 12.01
C LYS A 24 -0.16 6.44 10.67
N ILE A 25 0.92 5.88 10.12
CA ILE A 25 1.43 6.28 8.81
C ILE A 25 0.42 5.89 7.74
N LEU A 26 -0.03 4.63 7.71
CA LEU A 26 -1.02 4.17 6.73
C LEU A 26 -2.27 5.06 6.76
N ALA A 27 -2.79 5.36 7.96
CA ALA A 27 -3.95 6.23 8.16
C ALA A 27 -3.75 7.61 7.52
N LYS A 28 -2.58 8.22 7.75
CA LYS A 28 -2.24 9.53 7.18
C LYS A 28 -2.21 9.48 5.65
N GLU A 29 -1.54 8.50 5.07
CA GLU A 29 -1.37 8.38 3.62
C GLU A 29 -2.70 8.17 2.88
N ILE A 30 -3.64 7.46 3.49
CA ILE A 30 -4.96 7.18 2.88
C ILE A 30 -6.07 8.12 3.35
N GLY A 31 -5.78 9.12 4.19
CA GLY A 31 -6.74 10.14 4.62
C GLY A 31 -7.74 9.68 5.69
N TYR A 32 -7.36 8.72 6.54
CA TYR A 32 -8.18 8.19 7.63
C TYR A 32 -7.65 8.57 9.01
N LYS A 33 -8.51 8.53 10.03
CA LYS A 33 -8.08 8.64 11.43
C LYS A 33 -7.36 7.34 11.86
N PRO A 34 -6.26 7.41 12.63
CA PRO A 34 -5.55 6.22 13.11
C PRO A 34 -6.47 5.22 13.85
N ASP A 35 -7.43 5.70 14.62
CA ASP A 35 -8.39 4.86 15.34
C ASP A 35 -9.24 4.00 14.41
N THR A 36 -9.60 4.50 13.22
CA THR A 36 -10.35 3.74 12.22
C THR A 36 -9.52 2.56 11.71
N ILE A 37 -8.22 2.79 11.47
CA ILE A 37 -7.28 1.76 11.01
C ILE A 37 -7.00 0.74 12.11
N ASN A 38 -6.80 1.19 13.35
CA ASN A 38 -6.62 0.32 14.52
C ASN A 38 -7.84 -0.60 14.74
N LYS A 39 -9.06 -0.04 14.68
CA LYS A 39 -10.30 -0.82 14.80
C LYS A 39 -10.45 -1.81 13.67
N ALA A 40 -10.20 -1.38 12.43
CA ALA A 40 -10.24 -2.26 11.26
C ALA A 40 -9.28 -3.44 11.47
N ALA A 41 -8.00 -3.18 11.80
CA ALA A 41 -6.97 -4.19 12.06
C ALA A 41 -7.36 -5.16 13.17
N SER A 42 -7.88 -4.65 14.29
CA SER A 42 -8.20 -5.44 15.48
C SER A 42 -9.44 -6.30 15.30
N LEU A 43 -10.50 -5.73 14.71
CA LEU A 43 -11.79 -6.42 14.52
C LEU A 43 -11.83 -7.33 13.30
N GLY A 44 -10.82 -7.27 12.42
CA GLY A 44 -10.81 -8.03 11.17
C GLY A 44 -11.84 -7.53 10.13
N LYS A 45 -12.54 -6.43 10.42
CA LYS A 45 -13.59 -5.85 9.56
C LYS A 45 -13.03 -4.63 8.84
N VAL A 46 -12.77 -4.80 7.54
CA VAL A 46 -12.31 -3.72 6.66
C VAL A 46 -13.47 -3.39 5.72
N SER A 47 -13.92 -2.13 5.71
CA SER A 47 -14.96 -1.70 4.78
C SER A 47 -14.44 -1.72 3.34
N GLU A 48 -15.35 -1.82 2.38
CA GLU A 48 -14.98 -1.78 0.96
C GLU A 48 -14.26 -0.47 0.59
N GLN A 49 -14.71 0.65 1.17
CA GLN A 49 -14.11 1.97 0.97
C GLN A 49 -12.67 2.02 1.48
N LEU A 50 -12.42 1.46 2.68
CA LEU A 50 -11.06 1.40 3.23
C LEU A 50 -10.17 0.47 2.40
N ASN A 51 -10.70 -0.66 1.93
CA ASN A 51 -9.97 -1.58 1.06
C ASN A 51 -9.57 -0.89 -0.26
N LYS A 52 -10.49 -0.17 -0.91
CA LYS A 52 -10.19 0.63 -2.11
C LYS A 52 -9.12 1.69 -1.85
N ALA A 53 -9.21 2.41 -0.73
CA ALA A 53 -8.22 3.43 -0.37
C ALA A 53 -6.81 2.84 -0.20
N ILE A 54 -6.70 1.68 0.45
CA ILE A 54 -5.43 0.95 0.60
C ILE A 54 -4.89 0.49 -0.75
N ASN A 55 -5.73 -0.08 -1.62
CA ASN A 55 -5.30 -0.53 -2.94
C ASN A 55 -4.84 0.65 -3.83
N MET A 56 -5.53 1.78 -3.76
CA MET A 56 -5.11 3.01 -4.47
C MET A 56 -3.75 3.50 -3.99
N TYR A 57 -3.48 3.42 -2.68
CA TYR A 57 -2.18 3.77 -2.12
C TYR A 57 -1.08 2.84 -2.60
N LEU A 58 -1.29 1.51 -2.57
CA LEU A 58 -0.34 0.53 -3.09
C LEU A 58 -0.03 0.74 -4.57
N GLU A 59 -1.07 0.99 -5.37
CA GLU A 59 -0.90 1.29 -6.79
C GLU A 59 -0.12 2.59 -7.00
N ASN A 60 -0.36 3.62 -6.18
CA ASN A 60 0.41 4.85 -6.23
C ASN A 60 1.90 4.64 -5.93
N LEU A 61 2.23 3.79 -4.95
CA LEU A 61 3.62 3.43 -4.65
C LEU A 61 4.27 2.71 -5.83
N ARG A 62 3.58 1.72 -6.42
CA ARG A 62 4.04 0.98 -7.59
C ARG A 62 4.31 1.89 -8.78
N LEU A 63 3.40 2.85 -9.05
CA LEU A 63 3.56 3.81 -10.13
C LEU A 63 4.76 4.75 -9.89
N LYS A 64 4.98 5.19 -8.66
CA LYS A 64 6.15 6.01 -8.29
C LYS A 64 7.47 5.25 -8.49
N GLU A 65 7.50 3.96 -8.15
CA GLU A 65 8.66 3.11 -8.40
C GLU A 65 8.94 2.95 -9.89
N PHE A 66 7.89 2.65 -10.69
CA PHE A 66 8.02 2.55 -12.14
C PHE A 66 8.54 3.84 -12.80
N LEU A 67 8.06 5.00 -12.34
CA LEU A 67 8.56 6.30 -12.82
C LEU A 67 10.04 6.51 -12.48
N LYS A 68 10.46 6.13 -11.27
CA LYS A 68 11.86 6.21 -10.86
C LYS A 68 12.75 5.31 -11.73
N ASP A 69 12.31 4.09 -12.02
CA ASP A 69 13.06 3.17 -12.88
C ASP A 69 13.20 3.71 -14.31
N PHE A 70 12.14 4.33 -14.83
CA PHE A 70 12.16 4.99 -16.13
C PHE A 70 13.13 6.17 -16.17
N ASP A 71 13.16 7.01 -15.13
CA ASP A 71 14.11 8.12 -15.02
C ASP A 71 15.55 7.63 -14.93
N VAL A 72 15.81 6.55 -14.18
CA VAL A 72 17.13 5.91 -14.12
C VAL A 72 17.54 5.39 -15.50
N MET A 73 16.64 4.71 -16.22
CA MET A 73 16.90 4.22 -17.58
C MET A 73 17.24 5.36 -18.54
N LYS A 74 16.44 6.44 -18.55
CA LYS A 74 16.67 7.62 -19.38
C LYS A 74 18.01 8.28 -19.07
N SER A 75 18.36 8.41 -17.79
CA SER A 75 19.64 8.99 -17.37
C SER A 75 20.83 8.13 -17.80
N THR A 76 20.68 6.81 -17.75
CA THR A 76 21.72 5.86 -18.16
C THR A 76 21.95 5.91 -19.66
N LEU A 77 20.86 5.92 -20.45
CA LEU A 77 20.93 6.05 -21.90
C LEU A 77 21.62 7.37 -22.32
N LYS A 78 21.27 8.48 -21.65
CA LYS A 78 21.91 9.77 -21.93
C LYS A 78 23.42 9.73 -21.72
N LYS A 79 23.88 9.12 -20.62
CA LYS A 79 25.33 8.96 -20.32
C LYS A 79 26.09 8.06 -21.30
N ILE A 80 25.40 7.18 -22.04
CA ILE A 80 26.02 6.30 -23.03
C ILE A 80 26.10 6.99 -24.40
N LEU A 81 25.16 7.89 -24.69
CA LEU A 81 25.08 8.61 -25.96
C LEU A 81 25.87 9.93 -25.96
N ASP A 82 26.11 10.50 -24.77
CA ASP A 82 27.05 11.61 -24.52
C ASP A 82 28.49 11.08 -24.44
#